data_AF-M0B892-F1
#
_entry.id   AF-M0B892-F1
#
_cell.length_a   1.000
_cell.length_b   1.000
_cell.length_c   1.000
_cell.angle_alpha   90.00
_cell.angle_beta   90.00
_cell.angle_gamma   90.00
#
_symmetry.space_group_name_H-M   'P 1'
#
loop_
_entity.id
_entity.type
_entity.pdbx_description
1 polymer ?
#
loop_
_entity_poly.entity_id
_entity_poly.type
_entity_poly.pdbx_seq_one_letter_code
_entity_poly.pdbx_strand_id
1 'polypeptide(L)'
;MNRRAFIVAAGTTLFAGCSEINSDDNDEESNDEPQQVESVPAEVKTLQPLAKDLKVEVSAHYDSARVFITSDGNELALDYVSSQESTDAVETELYQLADLYADVVINGDHDPTTLSIITSQVQAIVTEPALAAYVDDDLEQDAFFRTIEVMPIERRDN
;
A
#
# COMPACT_ATOMS: atom_id res chain seq x y z
N MET A 1 -22.43 -32.56 43.48
CA MET A 1 -22.52 -32.17 44.90
C MET A 1 -21.64 -30.95 45.14
N ASN A 2 -22.28 -29.83 45.50
CA ASN A 2 -21.83 -28.59 46.16
C ASN A 2 -20.33 -28.32 46.38
N ARG A 3 -19.86 -27.11 46.00
CA ARG A 3 -19.61 -25.97 46.92
C ARG A 3 -19.87 -24.61 46.23
N ARG A 4 -20.44 -23.69 47.00
CA ARG A 4 -20.85 -22.32 46.62
C ARG A 4 -19.81 -21.27 47.05
N ALA A 5 -20.02 -20.06 46.51
CA ALA A 5 -19.74 -18.72 47.05
C ALA A 5 -18.36 -18.13 46.74
N PHE A 6 -18.13 -16.81 46.62
CA PHE A 6 -18.87 -15.54 46.37
C PHE A 6 -17.79 -14.42 46.50
N ILE A 7 -18.13 -13.14 46.21
CA ILE A 7 -17.36 -11.87 46.45
C ILE A 7 -16.46 -11.47 45.25
N VAL A 8 -16.73 -10.45 44.40
CA VAL A 8 -17.00 -8.98 44.54
C VAL A 8 -15.80 -8.15 45.03
N ALA A 9 -15.16 -7.40 44.13
CA ALA A 9 -14.56 -6.09 44.44
C ALA A 9 -14.31 -5.28 43.15
N ALA A 10 -14.84 -4.06 43.13
CA ALA A 10 -14.46 -2.98 42.24
C ALA A 10 -13.05 -2.47 42.59
N GLY A 11 -12.33 -1.89 41.64
CA GLY A 11 -11.03 -1.26 41.92
C GLY A 11 -10.38 -0.63 40.71
N THR A 12 -10.78 0.61 40.41
CA THR A 12 -10.02 1.57 39.62
C THR A 12 -8.68 1.82 40.30
N THR A 13 -7.56 1.68 39.58
CA THR A 13 -6.30 2.35 39.94
C THR A 13 -5.63 2.86 38.68
N LEU A 14 -5.75 4.17 38.50
CA LEU A 14 -4.88 5.02 37.69
C LEU A 14 -3.44 4.79 38.15
N PHE A 15 -2.56 4.42 37.22
CA PHE A 15 -1.12 4.52 37.45
C PHE A 15 -0.73 5.99 37.39
N ALA A 16 -0.62 6.59 38.58
CA ALA A 16 0.22 7.75 38.82
C ALA A 16 1.68 7.29 38.85
N GLY A 17 2.47 7.76 37.89
CA GLY A 17 3.93 7.67 37.89
C GLY A 17 4.50 9.07 37.71
N CYS A 18 4.96 9.65 38.81
CA CYS A 18 5.57 10.98 38.88
C CYS A 18 6.98 10.99 38.26
N SER A 19 7.38 12.15 37.72
CA SER A 19 8.71 12.73 37.96
C SER A 19 8.66 14.25 37.80
N GLU A 20 9.42 14.88 38.69
CA GLU A 20 9.37 16.27 39.14
C GLU A 20 10.09 17.30 38.24
N ILE A 21 9.54 18.53 38.29
CA ILE A 21 10.20 19.86 38.31
C ILE A 21 10.90 20.37 37.03
N ASN A 22 10.29 21.39 36.42
CA ASN A 22 10.83 22.76 36.45
C ASN A 22 9.70 23.79 36.20
N SER A 23 9.58 24.76 37.10
CA SER A 23 8.83 25.99 36.88
C SER A 23 9.76 26.96 36.16
N ASP A 24 9.40 27.35 34.94
CA ASP A 24 9.85 28.60 34.36
C ASP A 24 8.70 29.16 33.49
N ASP A 25 8.40 30.43 33.75
CA ASP A 25 7.36 31.24 33.14
C ASP A 25 7.44 31.22 31.61
N ASN A 26 6.31 30.91 30.96
CA ASN A 26 5.81 31.64 29.80
C ASN A 26 4.39 31.14 29.49
N ASP A 27 3.40 31.84 30.04
CA ASP A 27 2.03 31.81 29.52
C ASP A 27 2.02 32.51 28.15
N GLU A 28 2.56 31.86 27.13
CA GLU A 28 2.08 32.05 25.76
C GLU A 28 0.85 31.16 25.61
N GLU A 29 -0.32 31.76 25.77
CA GLU A 29 -1.62 31.21 25.38
C GLU A 29 -1.60 30.97 23.86
N SER A 30 -0.95 29.88 23.45
CA SER A 30 -1.12 29.31 22.13
C SER A 30 -2.49 28.65 22.14
N ASN A 31 -3.45 29.34 21.52
CA ASN A 31 -4.67 28.71 21.01
C ASN A 31 -4.26 27.63 20.00
N ASP A 32 -3.87 26.46 20.50
CA ASP A 32 -3.79 25.25 19.71
C ASP A 32 -5.25 24.80 19.49
N GLU A 33 -5.90 25.39 18.49
CA GLU A 33 -7.11 24.80 17.93
C GLU A 33 -6.75 23.35 17.56
N PRO A 34 -7.47 22.34 18.07
CA PRO A 34 -7.16 20.95 17.75
C PRO A 34 -7.25 20.80 16.23
N GLN A 35 -6.09 20.65 15.58
CA GLN A 35 -6.04 20.37 14.15
C GLN A 35 -6.90 19.13 13.94
N GLN A 36 -7.99 19.30 13.20
CA GLN A 36 -8.80 18.18 12.77
C GLN A 36 -7.89 17.33 11.89
N VAL A 37 -7.34 16.27 12.46
CA VAL A 37 -6.68 15.22 11.69
C VAL A 37 -7.72 14.71 10.71
N GLU A 38 -7.59 15.12 9.44
CA GLU A 38 -8.44 14.62 8.37
C GLU A 38 -8.36 13.10 8.42
N SER A 39 -9.52 12.47 8.65
CA SER A 39 -9.58 11.01 8.66
C SER A 39 -9.18 10.52 7.28
N VAL A 40 -8.15 9.67 7.22
CA VAL A 40 -7.79 8.94 6.01
C VAL A 40 -9.05 8.29 5.42
N PRO A 41 -9.33 8.45 4.10
CA PRO A 41 -10.48 7.84 3.44
C PRO A 41 -10.54 6.32 3.68
N ALA A 42 -11.73 5.75 3.68
CA ALA A 42 -11.92 4.33 3.98
C ALA A 42 -11.28 3.44 2.91
N GLU A 43 -11.38 3.87 1.65
CA GLU A 43 -10.84 3.25 0.45
C GLU A 43 -9.31 3.10 0.56
N VAL A 44 -8.64 4.17 0.99
CA VAL A 44 -7.19 4.17 1.26
C VAL A 44 -6.83 3.19 2.38
N LYS A 45 -7.64 3.05 3.43
CA LYS A 45 -7.38 2.10 4.52
C LYS A 45 -7.49 0.64 4.05
N THR A 46 -8.40 0.36 3.13
CA THR A 46 -8.58 -0.99 2.55
C THR A 46 -7.37 -1.40 1.71
N LEU A 47 -6.81 -0.49 0.91
CA LEU A 47 -5.66 -0.79 0.04
C LEU A 47 -4.30 -0.73 0.75
N GLN A 48 -4.23 -0.15 1.95
CA GLN A 48 -2.98 0.01 2.70
C GLN A 48 -2.20 -1.30 2.94
N PRO A 49 -2.84 -2.41 3.35
CA PRO A 49 -2.16 -3.70 3.51
C PRO A 49 -1.52 -4.18 2.21
N LEU A 50 -2.30 -4.21 1.11
CA LEU A 50 -1.81 -4.61 -0.21
C LEU A 50 -0.65 -3.73 -0.70
N ALA A 51 -0.78 -2.41 -0.58
CA ALA A 51 0.26 -1.47 -0.96
C ALA A 51 1.57 -1.68 -0.17
N LYS A 52 1.45 -2.03 1.12
CA LYS A 52 2.60 -2.29 1.99
C LYS A 52 3.29 -3.60 1.61
N ASP A 53 2.53 -4.66 1.38
CA ASP A 53 3.09 -5.96 1.03
C ASP A 53 3.73 -5.93 -0.36
N LEU A 54 3.08 -5.30 -1.33
CA LEU A 54 3.66 -5.06 -2.65
C LEU A 54 4.96 -4.25 -2.57
N LYS A 55 5.00 -3.23 -1.72
CA LYS A 55 6.22 -2.45 -1.50
C LYS A 55 7.36 -3.33 -0.99
N VAL A 56 7.10 -4.17 0.02
CA VAL A 56 8.10 -5.06 0.60
C VAL A 56 8.67 -5.98 -0.47
N GLU A 57 7.80 -6.61 -1.25
CA GLU A 57 8.19 -7.58 -2.28
C GLU A 57 8.99 -6.89 -3.40
N VAL A 58 8.47 -5.80 -3.97
CA VAL A 58 9.15 -5.10 -5.08
C VAL A 58 10.48 -4.49 -4.63
N SER A 59 10.57 -3.97 -3.40
CA SER A 59 11.81 -3.38 -2.87
C SER A 59 12.93 -4.41 -2.66
N ALA A 60 12.62 -5.71 -2.65
CA ALA A 60 13.65 -6.76 -2.63
C ALA A 60 14.38 -6.88 -3.98
N HIS A 61 13.78 -6.38 -5.05
CA HIS A 61 14.29 -6.50 -6.42
C HIS A 61 14.67 -5.14 -7.04
N TYR A 62 14.01 -4.05 -6.62
CA TYR A 62 14.16 -2.73 -7.21
C TYR A 62 14.34 -1.66 -6.12
N ASP A 63 15.59 -1.25 -5.86
CA ASP A 63 15.92 -0.27 -4.81
C ASP A 63 15.23 1.10 -4.97
N SER A 64 14.88 1.46 -6.20
CA SER A 64 14.22 2.73 -6.52
C SER A 64 12.69 2.67 -6.47
N ALA A 65 12.11 1.50 -6.18
CA ALA A 65 10.68 1.30 -6.23
C ALA A 65 9.92 2.07 -5.16
N ARG A 66 8.81 2.68 -5.58
CA ARG A 66 7.88 3.41 -4.73
C ARG A 66 6.47 2.94 -5.04
N VAL A 67 5.80 2.37 -4.04
CA VAL A 67 4.39 2.00 -4.12
C VAL A 67 3.57 3.04 -3.36
N PHE A 68 2.49 3.52 -3.97
CA PHE A 68 1.56 4.46 -3.38
C PHE A 68 0.13 4.22 -3.87
N ILE A 69 -0.84 4.65 -3.06
CA ILE A 69 -2.26 4.63 -3.42
C ILE A 69 -2.57 5.95 -4.14
N THR A 70 -3.31 5.88 -5.24
CA THR A 70 -3.73 7.05 -6.01
C THR A 70 -4.60 8.00 -5.18
N SER A 71 -4.70 9.26 -5.58
CA SER A 71 -5.43 10.29 -4.81
C SER A 71 -6.93 10.04 -4.70
N ASP A 72 -7.50 9.28 -5.62
CA ASP A 72 -8.90 8.85 -5.59
C ASP A 72 -9.11 7.60 -4.71
N GLY A 73 -8.03 6.98 -4.23
CA GLY A 73 -8.07 5.89 -3.25
C GLY A 73 -8.41 4.52 -3.80
N ASN A 74 -8.50 4.36 -5.13
CA ASN A 74 -9.02 3.14 -5.76
C ASN A 74 -7.97 2.30 -6.47
N GLU A 75 -6.76 2.82 -6.69
CA GLU A 75 -5.72 2.15 -7.46
C GLU A 75 -4.37 2.21 -6.76
N LEU A 76 -3.49 1.30 -7.14
CA LEU A 76 -2.08 1.33 -6.77
C LEU A 76 -1.25 1.88 -7.92
N ALA A 77 -0.21 2.61 -7.57
CA ALA A 77 0.83 3.00 -8.49
C ALA A 77 2.19 2.54 -7.96
N LEU A 78 2.97 1.92 -8.84
CA LEU A 78 4.35 1.54 -8.63
C LEU A 78 5.23 2.38 -9.56
N ASP A 79 6.08 3.21 -8.99
CA ASP A 79 7.07 3.99 -9.75
C ASP A 79 8.47 3.46 -9.46
N TYR A 80 9.25 3.17 -10.49
CA TYR A 80 10.63 2.70 -10.36
C TYR A 80 11.51 3.15 -11.54
N VAL A 81 12.82 3.12 -11.32
CA VAL A 81 13.82 3.36 -12.36
C VAL A 81 14.30 2.01 -12.91
N SER A 82 13.92 1.70 -14.15
CA SER A 82 14.45 0.54 -14.87
C SER A 82 15.90 0.79 -15.28
N SER A 83 16.75 -0.23 -15.14
CA SER A 83 18.12 -0.23 -15.65
C SER A 83 18.22 -0.74 -17.10
N GLN A 84 17.11 -1.15 -17.69
CA GLN A 84 17.09 -1.72 -19.04
C GLN A 84 17.18 -0.64 -20.11
N GLU A 85 17.91 -0.94 -21.17
CA GLU A 85 18.14 0.00 -22.29
C GLU A 85 17.25 -0.29 -23.51
N SER A 86 16.65 -1.47 -23.61
CA SER A 86 15.76 -1.83 -24.72
C SER A 86 14.31 -1.93 -24.27
N THR A 87 13.39 -1.52 -25.14
CA THR A 87 11.95 -1.60 -24.91
C THR A 87 11.50 -3.02 -24.57
N ASP A 88 11.96 -4.03 -25.30
CA ASP A 88 11.62 -5.44 -25.05
C ASP A 88 12.06 -5.92 -23.65
N ALA A 89 13.20 -5.43 -23.16
CA ALA A 89 13.68 -5.78 -21.82
C ALA A 89 12.88 -5.07 -20.73
N VAL A 90 12.49 -3.81 -20.95
CA VAL A 90 11.57 -3.09 -20.06
C VAL A 90 10.21 -3.79 -20.02
N GLU A 91 9.67 -4.20 -21.16
CA GLU A 91 8.40 -4.92 -21.25
C GLU A 91 8.45 -6.25 -20.48
N THR A 92 9.57 -6.98 -20.58
CA THR A 92 9.78 -8.20 -19.80
C THR A 92 9.81 -7.93 -18.29
N GLU A 93 10.46 -6.85 -17.85
CA GLU A 93 10.43 -6.42 -16.43
C GLU A 93 9.01 -6.07 -15.97
N LEU A 94 8.22 -5.41 -16.82
CA LEU A 94 6.83 -5.07 -16.50
C LEU A 94 5.98 -6.32 -16.29
N TYR A 95 6.16 -7.36 -17.12
CA TYR A 95 5.48 -8.65 -16.93
C TYR A 95 5.89 -9.35 -15.63
N GLN A 96 7.18 -9.30 -15.27
CA GLN A 96 7.67 -9.84 -14.00
C GLN A 96 7.06 -9.10 -12.80
N LEU A 97 6.94 -7.77 -12.88
CA LEU A 97 6.29 -6.98 -11.84
C LEU A 97 4.78 -7.26 -11.73
N ALA A 98 4.11 -7.51 -12.85
CA ALA A 98 2.70 -7.89 -12.85
C ALA A 98 2.47 -9.29 -12.23
N ASP A 99 3.36 -10.24 -12.51
CA ASP A 99 3.34 -11.58 -11.91
C ASP A 99 3.61 -11.51 -10.39
N LEU A 100 4.61 -10.73 -9.99
CA LEU A 100 4.93 -10.47 -8.58
C LEU A 100 3.75 -9.80 -7.84
N TYR A 101 3.04 -8.89 -8.52
CA TYR A 101 1.83 -8.30 -7.94
C TYR A 101 0.72 -9.34 -7.75
N ALA A 102 0.50 -10.22 -8.72
CA ALA A 102 -0.46 -11.32 -8.57
C ALA A 102 -0.10 -12.26 -7.42
N ASP A 103 1.19 -12.60 -7.26
CA ASP A 103 1.68 -13.40 -6.13
C ASP A 103 1.40 -12.74 -4.79
N VAL A 104 1.57 -11.41 -4.68
CA VAL A 104 1.24 -10.67 -3.45
C VAL A 104 -0.26 -10.76 -3.15
N VAL A 105 -1.11 -10.64 -4.16
CA VAL A 105 -2.57 -10.77 -4.00
C VAL A 105 -2.95 -12.18 -3.53
N ILE A 106 -2.43 -13.21 -4.18
CA ILE A 106 -2.69 -14.63 -3.86
C ILE A 106 -2.20 -14.99 -2.45
N ASN A 107 -0.93 -14.67 -2.14
CA ASN A 107 -0.31 -15.10 -0.89
C ASN A 107 -0.73 -14.24 0.31
N GLY A 108 -1.13 -12.99 0.05
CA GLY A 108 -1.57 -12.04 1.07
C GLY A 108 -3.07 -12.09 1.38
N ASP A 109 -3.86 -12.85 0.60
CA ASP A 109 -5.34 -12.88 0.69
C ASP A 109 -5.94 -11.47 0.56
N HIS A 110 -5.44 -10.71 -0.42
CA HIS A 110 -5.90 -9.34 -0.70
C HIS A 110 -6.95 -9.34 -1.82
N ASP A 111 -7.85 -8.37 -1.80
CA ASP A 111 -8.73 -8.12 -2.94
C ASP A 111 -7.91 -7.52 -4.11
N PRO A 112 -8.04 -8.03 -5.34
CA PRO A 112 -7.40 -7.46 -6.52
C PRO A 112 -7.80 -5.98 -6.73
N THR A 113 -6.86 -5.17 -7.19
CA THR A 113 -7.12 -3.80 -7.65
C THR A 113 -6.24 -3.46 -8.86
N THR A 114 -6.57 -2.39 -9.57
CA THR A 114 -5.76 -1.90 -10.69
C THR A 114 -4.40 -1.40 -10.19
N LEU A 115 -3.34 -1.83 -10.89
CA LEU A 115 -1.97 -1.38 -10.66
C LEU A 115 -1.45 -0.65 -11.91
N SER A 116 -1.04 0.60 -11.74
CA SER A 116 -0.24 1.34 -12.70
C SER A 116 1.25 1.18 -12.39
N ILE A 117 2.01 0.57 -13.29
CA ILE A 117 3.47 0.44 -13.19
C ILE A 117 4.11 1.52 -14.06
N ILE A 118 4.92 2.38 -13.47
CA ILE A 118 5.45 3.60 -14.09
C ILE A 118 6.98 3.51 -14.07
N THR A 119 7.57 3.72 -15.25
CA THR A 119 9.02 3.83 -15.42
C THR A 119 9.38 5.20 -15.98
N SER A 120 10.67 5.39 -16.28
CA SER A 120 11.11 6.60 -16.97
C SER A 120 10.61 6.70 -18.42
N GLN A 121 10.29 5.58 -19.07
CA GLN A 121 10.04 5.48 -20.52
C GLN A 121 8.60 5.06 -20.86
N VAL A 122 8.04 4.16 -20.07
CA VAL A 122 6.73 3.53 -20.30
C VAL A 122 5.92 3.46 -19.02
N GLN A 123 4.60 3.38 -19.19
CA GLN A 123 3.63 3.03 -18.17
C GLN A 123 2.93 1.74 -18.60
N ALA A 124 2.78 0.79 -17.69
CA ALA A 124 1.95 -0.38 -17.86
C ALA A 124 0.74 -0.33 -16.93
N ILE A 125 -0.40 -0.85 -17.38
CA ILE A 125 -1.62 -0.96 -16.57
C ILE A 125 -2.01 -2.43 -16.45
N VAL A 126 -2.03 -2.92 -15.21
CA VAL A 126 -2.62 -4.20 -14.84
C VAL A 126 -4.01 -3.91 -14.32
N THR A 127 -5.03 -4.25 -15.10
CA THR A 127 -6.43 -3.96 -14.73
C THR A 127 -6.94 -4.95 -13.69
N GLU A 128 -7.74 -4.48 -12.74
CA GLU A 128 -8.39 -5.32 -11.73
C GLU A 128 -9.11 -6.56 -12.34
N PRO A 129 -9.92 -6.46 -13.41
CA PRO A 129 -10.63 -7.63 -13.94
C PRO A 129 -9.70 -8.71 -14.50
N ALA A 130 -8.60 -8.30 -15.14
CA ALA A 130 -7.64 -9.24 -15.69
C ALA A 130 -6.84 -9.93 -14.57
N LEU A 131 -6.47 -9.17 -13.54
CA LEU A 131 -5.79 -9.71 -12.37
C LEU A 131 -6.67 -10.68 -11.60
N ALA A 132 -7.94 -10.32 -11.34
CA ALA A 132 -8.89 -11.20 -10.67
C ALA A 132 -9.06 -12.52 -11.43
N ALA A 133 -9.24 -12.47 -12.75
CA ALA A 133 -9.33 -13.66 -13.58
C ALA A 133 -8.04 -14.52 -13.55
N TYR A 134 -6.87 -13.90 -13.46
CA TYR A 134 -5.60 -14.62 -13.33
C TYR A 134 -5.47 -15.29 -11.95
N VAL A 135 -5.79 -14.56 -10.88
CA VAL A 135 -5.76 -15.05 -9.48
C VAL A 135 -6.75 -16.20 -9.26
N ASP A 136 -7.90 -16.17 -9.93
CA ASP A 136 -8.94 -17.20 -9.85
C ASP A 136 -8.68 -18.42 -10.78
N ASP A 137 -7.50 -18.51 -11.41
CA ASP A 137 -7.13 -19.54 -12.41
C ASP A 137 -8.04 -19.57 -13.67
N ASP A 138 -8.82 -18.52 -13.92
CA ASP A 138 -9.70 -18.37 -15.10
C ASP A 138 -8.93 -17.86 -16.35
N LEU A 139 -7.72 -17.36 -16.16
CA LEU A 139 -6.84 -16.84 -17.21
C LEU A 139 -5.44 -17.46 -17.09
N GLU A 140 -4.91 -18.03 -18.17
CA GLU A 140 -3.51 -18.50 -18.19
C GLU A 140 -2.54 -17.32 -18.16
N GLN A 141 -1.33 -17.52 -17.60
CA GLN A 141 -0.32 -16.47 -17.45
C GLN A 141 0.00 -15.73 -18.77
N ASP A 142 0.19 -16.47 -19.87
CA ASP A 142 0.44 -15.87 -21.19
C ASP A 142 -0.74 -15.01 -21.68
N ALA A 143 -1.97 -15.40 -21.32
CA ALA A 143 -3.16 -14.63 -21.65
C ALA A 143 -3.29 -13.40 -20.75
N PHE A 144 -2.94 -13.51 -19.47
CA PHE A 144 -2.86 -12.40 -18.53
C PHE A 144 -1.86 -11.34 -19.00
N PHE A 145 -0.64 -11.71 -19.38
CA PHE A 145 0.36 -10.75 -19.86
C PHE A 145 -0.10 -9.98 -21.10
N ARG A 146 -0.88 -10.60 -21.98
CA ARG A 146 -1.45 -9.93 -23.16
C ARG A 146 -2.53 -8.90 -22.84
N THR A 147 -3.09 -8.92 -21.63
CA THR A 147 -4.05 -7.90 -21.17
C THR A 147 -3.37 -6.66 -20.62
N ILE A 148 -2.06 -6.72 -20.34
CA ILE A 148 -1.32 -5.60 -19.76
C ILE A 148 -1.12 -4.54 -20.84
N GLU A 149 -1.68 -3.37 -20.61
CA GLU A 149 -1.58 -2.25 -21.54
C GLU A 149 -0.28 -1.49 -21.30
N VAL A 150 0.65 -1.53 -22.26
CA VAL A 150 1.94 -0.80 -22.19
C VAL A 150 1.89 0.42 -23.10
N MET A 151 2.15 1.59 -22.53
CA MET A 151 2.09 2.88 -23.20
C MET A 151 3.39 3.67 -22.99
N PRO A 152 3.91 4.38 -24.02
CA PRO A 152 5.03 5.29 -23.83
C PRO A 152 4.60 6.51 -23.01
N ILE A 153 5.48 6.99 -22.13
CA ILE A 153 5.24 8.24 -21.38
C ILE A 153 5.75 9.40 -22.24
N GLU A 154 4.82 10.15 -22.83
CA GLU A 154 5.15 11.41 -23.51
C GLU A 154 5.55 12.47 -22.47
N ARG A 155 6.85 12.69 -22.29
CA ARG A 155 7.33 13.89 -21.59
C ARG A 155 7.39 15.03 -22.60
N ARG A 156 6.61 16.09 -22.38
CA ARG A 156 6.91 17.37 -23.01
C ARG A 156 8.20 17.90 -22.39
N ASP A 157 9.28 17.87 -23.15
CA ASP A 157 10.50 18.61 -22.81
C ASP A 157 10.11 20.09 -22.64
N ASN A 158 10.33 20.63 -21.44
CA ASN A 158 10.12 22.04 -21.11
C ASN A 158 11.44 22.67 -20.72
#